data_AF-A0A932S9T7-F1
#
_entry.id   AF-A0A932S9T7-F1
#
_cell.length_a   1.000
_cell.length_b   1.000
_cell.length_c   1.000
_cell.angle_alpha   90.00
_cell.angle_beta   90.00
_cell.angle_gamma   90.00
#
_symmetry.space_group_name_H-M   'P 1'
#
loop_
_entity.id
_entity.type
_entity.pdbx_description
1 polymer ?
#
loop_
_entity_poly.entity_id
_entity_poly.type
_entity_poly.pdbx_seq_one_letter_code
_entity_poly.pdbx_strand_id
1 'polypeptide(L)'
;MAQHATLTVERWSSFSPVQQILMIANEMNRAKRLFSPLDKKGVTLCYERILYLTDLTIQSNPRRGFRKELLRWRDLAAEEYLSLSRNNGISESDMNRHLNIFRILLLMNPESAKQISMIVRS
;
A
#
# COMPACT_ATOMS: atom_id res chain seq x y z
N MET A 1 -0.53 -21.69 -13.35
CA MET A 1 0.83 -21.12 -13.46
C MET A 1 0.81 -20.19 -14.68
N ALA A 2 0.94 -18.87 -14.64
CA ALA A 2 1.39 -17.91 -13.63
C ALA A 2 0.39 -16.73 -13.58
N GLN A 3 0.00 -16.25 -12.40
CA GLN A 3 -0.94 -15.11 -12.26
C GLN A 3 -0.43 -14.00 -11.32
N HIS A 4 0.88 -13.85 -11.23
CA HIS A 4 1.49 -12.60 -10.81
C HIS A 4 2.48 -12.19 -11.90
N ALA A 5 2.00 -11.40 -12.87
CA ALA A 5 2.91 -10.70 -13.76
C ALA A 5 3.76 -9.76 -12.90
N THR A 6 4.99 -10.17 -12.63
CA THR A 6 5.97 -9.39 -11.87
C THR A 6 6.29 -8.15 -12.69
N LEU A 7 5.87 -6.99 -12.19
CA LEU A 7 6.08 -5.72 -12.89
C LEU A 7 7.54 -5.33 -12.74
N THR A 8 8.30 -5.17 -13.82
CA THR A 8 9.73 -4.85 -13.70
C THR A 8 9.97 -3.40 -13.27
N VAL A 9 11.15 -3.10 -12.74
CA VAL A 9 11.54 -1.73 -12.36
C VAL A 9 11.51 -0.80 -13.56
N GLU A 10 11.93 -1.26 -14.73
CA GLU A 10 11.98 -0.49 -15.98
C GLU A 10 10.55 -0.07 -16.39
N ARG A 11 9.63 -1.03 -16.41
CA ARG A 11 8.21 -0.75 -16.70
C ARG A 11 7.60 0.15 -15.64
N TRP A 12 7.90 -0.08 -14.37
CA TRP A 12 7.39 0.75 -13.28
C TRP A 12 7.88 2.20 -13.35
N SER A 13 9.12 2.40 -13.78
CA SER A 13 9.75 3.72 -13.89
C SER A 13 9.11 4.60 -14.97
N SER A 14 8.32 4.03 -15.88
CA SER A 14 7.56 4.79 -16.88
C SER A 14 6.35 5.54 -16.31
N PHE A 15 5.87 5.16 -15.13
CA PHE A 15 4.78 5.85 -14.44
C PHE A 15 5.31 7.05 -13.64
N SER A 16 4.55 8.14 -13.62
CA SER A 16 4.86 9.27 -12.75
C SER A 16 4.79 8.87 -11.26
N PRO A 17 5.50 9.59 -10.36
CA PRO A 17 5.46 9.27 -8.93
C PRO A 17 4.03 9.29 -8.34
N VAL A 18 3.18 10.20 -8.84
CA VAL A 18 1.76 10.25 -8.44
C VAL A 18 1.02 8.99 -8.86
N GLN A 19 1.21 8.53 -10.10
CA GLN A 19 0.59 7.30 -10.59
C GLN A 19 1.08 6.08 -9.79
N GLN A 20 2.36 5.99 -9.47
CA GLN A 20 2.92 4.92 -8.64
C GLN A 20 2.25 4.89 -7.26
N ILE A 21 2.12 6.06 -6.59
CA ILE A 21 1.40 6.19 -5.32
C ILE A 21 -0.07 5.78 -5.45
N LEU A 22 -0.77 6.23 -6.49
CA LEU A 22 -2.18 5.86 -6.72
C LEU A 22 -2.37 4.37 -7.00
N MET A 23 -1.39 3.72 -7.65
CA MET A 23 -1.42 2.27 -7.87
C MET A 23 -1.19 1.48 -6.58
N ILE A 24 -0.31 1.94 -5.68
CA ILE A 24 -0.18 1.38 -4.33
C ILE A 24 -1.48 1.61 -3.55
N ALA A 25 -2.06 2.81 -3.64
CA ALA A 25 -3.34 3.16 -3.02
C ALA A 25 -4.50 2.28 -3.49
N ASN A 26 -4.52 1.89 -4.76
CA ASN A 26 -5.52 0.95 -5.28
C ASN A 26 -5.42 -0.42 -4.62
N GLU A 27 -4.20 -0.90 -4.34
CA GLU A 27 -4.00 -2.15 -3.61
C GLU A 27 -4.37 -2.02 -2.13
N MET A 28 -4.09 -0.86 -1.51
CA MET A 28 -4.59 -0.56 -0.16
C MET A 28 -6.13 -0.57 -0.13
N ASN A 29 -6.79 0.06 -1.10
CA ASN A 29 -8.25 0.05 -1.19
C ASN A 29 -8.81 -1.37 -1.44
N ARG A 30 -8.07 -2.22 -2.14
CA ARG A 30 -8.42 -3.63 -2.30
C ARG A 30 -8.32 -4.36 -0.96
N ALA A 31 -7.24 -4.17 -0.20
CA ALA A 31 -7.11 -4.73 1.15
C ALA A 31 -8.25 -4.26 2.08
N LYS A 32 -8.61 -2.97 2.06
CA LYS A 32 -9.74 -2.42 2.81
C LYS A 32 -11.01 -3.25 2.64
N ARG A 33 -11.38 -3.59 1.39
CA ARG A 33 -12.59 -4.37 1.10
C ARG A 33 -12.55 -5.80 1.65
N LEU A 34 -11.37 -6.33 1.93
CA LEU A 34 -11.19 -7.69 2.44
C LEU A 34 -11.26 -7.78 3.98
N PHE A 35 -11.22 -6.64 4.68
CA PHE A 35 -11.56 -6.59 6.12
C PHE A 35 -13.01 -6.98 6.39
N SER A 36 -13.92 -6.79 5.43
CA SER A 36 -15.30 -7.29 5.47
C SER A 36 -15.54 -8.15 4.23
N PRO A 37 -14.97 -9.36 4.19
CA PRO A 37 -15.53 -10.49 4.94
C PRO A 37 -14.54 -11.18 5.91
N LEU A 38 -13.60 -10.43 6.50
CA LEU A 38 -12.52 -10.98 7.34
C LEU A 38 -11.55 -11.92 6.61
N ASP A 39 -11.29 -11.68 5.31
CA ASP A 39 -10.37 -12.49 4.50
C ASP A 39 -8.91 -12.15 4.79
N LYS A 40 -8.38 -12.72 5.88
CA LYS A 40 -6.98 -12.57 6.31
C LYS A 40 -6.00 -12.89 5.18
N LYS A 41 -6.23 -13.99 4.44
CA LYS A 41 -5.29 -14.44 3.41
C LYS A 41 -5.26 -13.43 2.26
N GLY A 42 -6.42 -12.96 1.83
CA GLY A 42 -6.55 -11.92 0.82
C GLY A 42 -5.88 -10.61 1.25
N VAL A 43 -6.12 -10.15 2.48
CA VAL A 43 -5.45 -8.95 3.04
C VAL A 43 -3.93 -9.13 3.03
N THR A 44 -3.43 -10.29 3.44
CA THR A 44 -1.98 -10.59 3.48
C THR A 44 -1.36 -10.51 2.08
N LEU A 45 -2.01 -11.10 1.06
CA LEU A 45 -1.56 -11.03 -0.34
C LEU A 45 -1.57 -9.59 -0.88
N CYS A 46 -2.55 -8.77 -0.48
CA CYS A 46 -2.54 -7.36 -0.82
C CYS A 46 -1.34 -6.65 -0.19
N TYR A 47 -0.99 -6.93 1.07
CA TYR A 47 0.18 -6.33 1.72
C TYR A 47 1.51 -6.75 1.07
N GLU A 48 1.66 -8.01 0.67
CA GLU A 48 2.82 -8.45 -0.13
C GLU A 48 2.94 -7.61 -1.40
N ARG A 49 1.81 -7.37 -2.10
CA ARG A 49 1.79 -6.55 -3.31
C ARG A 49 2.07 -5.08 -3.02
N ILE A 50 1.53 -4.53 -1.93
CA ILE A 50 1.78 -3.15 -1.48
C ILE A 50 3.27 -2.95 -1.24
N LEU A 51 3.91 -3.84 -0.48
CA LEU A 51 5.34 -3.77 -0.19
C LEU A 51 6.17 -3.90 -1.46
N TYR A 52 5.82 -4.84 -2.34
CA TYR A 52 6.47 -5.00 -3.64
C TYR A 52 6.43 -3.73 -4.49
N LEU A 53 5.25 -3.13 -4.67
CA LEU A 53 5.10 -1.90 -5.45
C LEU A 53 5.82 -0.70 -4.80
N THR A 54 5.87 -0.68 -3.47
CA THR A 54 6.60 0.34 -2.71
C THR A 54 8.10 0.20 -2.92
N ASP A 55 8.63 -1.01 -2.91
CA ASP A 55 10.04 -1.29 -3.17
C ASP A 55 10.43 -0.91 -4.60
N LEU A 56 9.57 -1.21 -5.60
CA LEU A 56 9.77 -0.71 -6.96
C LEU A 56 9.78 0.81 -7.03
N THR A 57 8.89 1.48 -6.28
CA THR A 57 8.79 2.94 -6.24
C THR A 57 10.03 3.57 -5.58
N ILE A 58 10.56 2.95 -4.53
CA ILE A 58 11.80 3.38 -3.86
C ILE A 58 12.98 3.27 -4.83
N GLN A 59 13.07 2.16 -5.59
CA GLN A 59 14.13 1.92 -6.56
C GLN A 59 14.05 2.86 -7.77
N SER A 60 12.84 3.14 -8.28
CA SER A 60 12.63 3.97 -9.48
C SER A 60 12.68 5.48 -9.22
N ASN A 61 12.51 5.95 -7.98
CA ASN A 61 12.43 7.39 -7.69
C ASN A 61 13.79 7.99 -7.29
N PRO A 62 14.36 8.95 -8.05
CA PRO A 62 15.66 9.54 -7.76
C PRO A 62 15.62 10.60 -6.65
N ARG A 63 14.45 11.12 -6.28
CA ARG A 63 14.31 12.23 -5.31
C ARG A 63 14.52 11.74 -3.87
N ARG A 64 15.65 12.15 -3.28
CA ARG A 64 16.06 11.74 -1.92
C ARG A 64 15.00 12.01 -0.83
N GLY A 65 14.35 13.17 -0.85
CA GLY A 65 13.34 13.54 0.14
C GLY A 65 12.14 12.60 0.12
N PHE A 66 11.51 12.47 -1.06
CA PHE A 66 10.39 11.55 -1.27
C PHE A 66 10.76 10.10 -0.94
N ARG A 67 11.94 9.64 -1.37
CA ARG A 67 12.41 8.27 -1.08
C ARG A 67 12.52 7.99 0.43
N LYS A 68 12.98 8.96 1.23
CA LYS A 68 13.08 8.82 2.69
C LYS A 68 11.70 8.67 3.34
N GLU A 69 10.73 9.51 2.94
CA GLU A 69 9.37 9.39 3.49
C GLU A 69 8.70 8.09 3.06
N LEU A 70 8.95 7.64 1.82
CA LEU A 70 8.43 6.37 1.34
C LEU A 70 9.05 5.17 2.06
N LEU A 71 10.33 5.22 2.41
CA LEU A 71 10.98 4.20 3.26
C LEU A 71 10.34 4.14 4.65
N ARG A 72 10.12 5.29 5.30
CA ARG A 72 9.43 5.33 6.60
C ARG A 72 8.01 4.78 6.51
N TRP A 73 7.29 5.13 5.45
CA TRP A 73 5.96 4.61 5.23
C TRP A 73 5.95 3.10 4.96
N ARG A 74 6.95 2.60 4.22
CA ARG A 74 7.16 1.17 3.99
C ARG A 74 7.34 0.43 5.31
N ASP A 75 8.08 0.99 6.26
CA ASP A 75 8.27 0.37 7.57
C ASP A 75 6.94 0.23 8.34
N LEU A 76 6.07 1.24 8.28
CA LEU A 76 4.71 1.15 8.85
C LEU A 76 3.88 0.04 8.18
N ALA A 77 3.92 -0.04 6.84
CA ALA A 77 3.22 -1.07 6.09
C ALA A 77 3.78 -2.48 6.36
N ALA A 78 5.09 -2.60 6.55
CA ALA A 78 5.76 -3.85 6.86
C ALA A 78 5.45 -4.33 8.29
N GLU A 79 5.40 -3.42 9.25
CA GLU A 79 4.98 -3.73 10.62
C GLU A 79 3.56 -4.28 10.65
N GLU A 80 2.62 -3.66 9.93
CA GLU A 80 1.25 -4.14 9.83
C GLU A 80 1.17 -5.49 9.12
N TYR A 81 1.93 -5.70 8.04
CA TYR A 81 2.03 -7.00 7.37
C TYR A 81 2.50 -8.11 8.34
N LEU A 82 3.51 -7.83 9.17
CA LEU A 82 4.01 -8.79 10.16
C LEU A 82 2.97 -9.07 11.27
N SER A 83 2.26 -8.03 11.73
CA SER A 83 1.15 -8.16 12.69
C SER A 83 0.04 -9.06 12.13
N LEU A 84 -0.43 -8.77 10.92
CA LEU A 84 -1.44 -9.55 10.21
C LEU A 84 -0.99 -11.00 10.02
N SER A 85 0.28 -11.23 9.71
CA SER A 85 0.80 -12.59 9.52
C SER A 85 0.76 -13.41 10.81
N ARG A 86 1.09 -12.79 11.96
CA ARG A 86 1.17 -13.45 13.28
C ARG A 86 -0.18 -13.75 13.91
N ASN A 87 -1.18 -12.90 13.70
CA ASN A 87 -2.48 -13.01 14.35
C ASN A 87 -3.33 -14.14 13.76
N ASN A 88 -4.16 -14.83 14.54
CA ASN A 88 -4.99 -15.94 14.02
C ASN A 88 -6.16 -15.49 13.12
N GLY A 89 -6.51 -14.20 13.16
CA GLY A 89 -7.55 -13.57 12.35
C GLY A 89 -7.27 -12.08 12.19
N ILE A 90 -8.19 -11.38 11.52
CA ILE A 90 -8.16 -9.91 11.43
C ILE A 90 -9.29 -9.31 12.27
N SER A 91 -9.00 -8.16 12.87
CA SER A 91 -9.87 -7.45 13.79
C SER A 91 -10.15 -6.03 13.30
N GLU A 92 -11.10 -5.37 13.95
CA GLU A 92 -11.36 -3.93 13.72
C GLU A 92 -10.11 -3.07 14.00
N SER A 93 -9.27 -3.47 14.97
CA SER A 93 -8.02 -2.77 15.24
C SER A 93 -7.03 -2.83 14.06
N ASP A 94 -6.97 -3.96 13.36
CA ASP A 94 -6.15 -4.10 12.15
C ASP A 94 -6.68 -3.21 11.02
N MET A 95 -8.01 -3.14 10.87
CA MET A 95 -8.64 -2.25 9.89
C MET A 95 -8.31 -0.78 10.17
N ASN A 96 -8.39 -0.35 11.43
CA ASN A 96 -8.05 1.01 11.83
C ASN A 96 -6.58 1.35 11.55
N ARG A 97 -5.65 0.43 11.83
CA ARG A 97 -4.23 0.60 11.46
C ARG A 97 -4.05 0.70 9.95
N HIS A 98 -4.69 -0.19 9.19
CA HIS A 98 -4.67 -0.15 7.73
C HIS A 98 -5.15 1.19 7.18
N LEU A 99 -6.27 1.72 7.66
CA LEU A 99 -6.82 3.01 7.22
C LEU A 99 -5.88 4.18 7.54
N ASN A 100 -5.21 4.14 8.68
CA ASN A 100 -4.20 5.14 9.05
C ASN A 100 -2.99 5.09 8.11
N ILE A 101 -2.44 3.90 7.85
CA ILE A 101 -1.33 3.71 6.91
C ILE A 101 -1.74 4.17 5.50
N PHE A 102 -2.96 3.83 5.08
CA PHE A 102 -3.50 4.25 3.79
C PHE A 102 -3.60 5.78 3.68
N ARG A 103 -4.12 6.44 4.71
CA ARG A 103 -4.18 7.91 4.77
C ARG A 103 -2.79 8.54 4.65
N ILE A 104 -1.79 8.01 5.36
CA ILE A 104 -0.42 8.53 5.31
C ILE A 104 0.17 8.40 3.90
N LEU A 105 -0.10 7.29 3.18
CA LEU A 105 0.35 7.12 1.80
C LEU A 105 -0.17 8.25 0.90
N LEU A 106 -1.47 8.55 1.00
CA LEU A 106 -2.10 9.57 0.16
C LEU A 106 -1.58 10.99 0.45
N LEU A 107 -1.12 11.25 1.68
CA LEU A 107 -0.53 12.53 2.06
C LEU A 107 0.88 12.76 1.46
N MET A 108 1.50 11.74 0.86
CA MET A 108 2.82 11.86 0.22
C MET A 108 2.83 12.77 -1.01
N ASN A 109 1.66 13.05 -1.59
CA ASN A 109 1.54 13.95 -2.72
C ASN A 109 0.20 14.74 -2.67
N PRO A 110 0.18 16.04 -2.99
CA PRO A 110 -1.05 16.84 -2.96
C PRO A 110 -2.17 16.30 -3.86
N GLU A 111 -1.83 15.73 -5.01
CA GLU A 111 -2.82 15.17 -5.95
C GLU A 111 -3.42 13.87 -5.40
N SER A 112 -2.60 12.99 -4.80
CA SER A 112 -3.13 11.79 -4.15
C SER A 112 -3.95 12.13 -2.90
N ALA A 113 -3.61 13.20 -2.18
CA ALA A 113 -4.33 13.62 -0.99
C ALA A 113 -5.80 13.98 -1.27
N LYS A 114 -6.14 14.39 -2.50
CA LYS A 114 -7.54 14.62 -2.93
C LYS A 114 -8.41 13.37 -2.80
N GLN A 115 -7.82 12.17 -2.83
CA GLN A 115 -8.51 10.89 -2.71
C GLN A 115 -8.90 10.53 -1.26
N ILE A 116 -8.38 11.25 -0.24
CA ILE A 116 -8.63 10.93 1.18
C ILE A 116 -10.14 10.95 1.51
N SER A 117 -10.89 11.88 0.92
CA SER A 117 -12.34 11.97 1.11
C SER A 117 -13.10 10.71 0.70
N MET A 118 -12.54 9.91 -0.21
CA MET A 118 -13.13 8.66 -0.70
C MET A 118 -12.88 7.48 0.25
N ILE A 119 -11.81 7.53 1.04
CA ILE A 119 -11.51 6.49 2.04
C ILE A 119 -12.55 6.50 3.17
N VAL A 120 -13.01 7.69 3.58
CA VAL A 120 -13.94 7.90 4.71
C VAL A 120 -15.39 7.57 4.36
N ARG A 121 -15.75 7.51 3.07
CA ARG A 121 -17.14 7.37 2.59
C ARG A 121 -17.56 5.93 2.23
N SER A 122 -16.78 4.91 2.55
CA SER A 122 -17.08 3.51 2.18
C SER A 122 -16.98 2.55 3.35
#